data_AF-A0AA90Q132-F1
#
_entry.id   AF-A0AA90Q132-F1
#
_cell.length_a   1.000
_cell.length_b   1.000
_cell.length_c   1.000
_cell.angle_alpha   90.00
_cell.angle_beta   90.00
_cell.angle_gamma   90.00
#
_symmetry.space_group_name_H-M   'P 1'
#
loop_
_entity.id
_entity.type
_entity.pdbx_description
1 polymer ?
#
loop_
_entity_poly.entity_id
_entity_poly.type
_entity_poly.pdbx_seq_one_letter_code
_entity_poly.pdbx_strand_id
1 'polypeptide(L)'
;MKTLTKYALMLGFSFLFAAGSINSWSADDTGFDFSRESPTDFLIFLQKNKNQKIYFIREPVVNWLNDEHIPALIDLLDSQEECMSVALRASSMIQMGSTVGNEAAFLITGYRAGKFPANLSSRTLSEEDKNEIRAWWREIQTNNTFKRRSTHHYYADSHRPWKYPSFPRTLAKE
;
A
#
# COMPACT_ATOMS: atom_id res chain seq x y z
N MET A 1 23.96 -77.25 -7.75
CA MET A 1 23.39 -77.38 -9.11
C MET A 1 22.00 -77.99 -8.96
N LYS A 2 20.86 -77.41 -9.32
CA LYS A 2 20.48 -76.23 -10.10
C LYS A 2 19.20 -75.63 -9.48
N THR A 3 19.06 -74.33 -9.63
CA THR A 3 18.03 -73.44 -9.12
C THR A 3 16.67 -73.62 -9.81
N LEU A 4 15.62 -73.85 -9.02
CA LEU A 4 14.21 -73.59 -9.28
C LEU A 4 13.86 -72.44 -8.30
N THR A 5 13.19 -71.33 -8.63
CA THR A 5 11.96 -71.20 -9.40
C THR A 5 11.79 -69.73 -9.77
N LYS A 6 11.42 -69.43 -11.02
CA LYS A 6 11.07 -68.09 -11.49
C LYS A 6 9.59 -67.82 -11.16
N TYR A 7 9.33 -67.08 -10.10
CA TYR A 7 8.05 -66.38 -9.86
C TYR A 7 8.40 -64.89 -9.83
N ALA A 8 7.96 -64.04 -10.78
CA ALA A 8 6.58 -63.61 -10.99
C ALA A 8 5.96 -63.07 -9.70
N LEU A 9 6.12 -61.76 -9.46
CA LEU A 9 5.11 -60.84 -8.92
C LEU A 9 5.77 -59.45 -8.79
N MET A 10 5.37 -58.49 -9.63
CA MET A 10 4.45 -57.44 -9.22
C MET A 10 4.95 -56.63 -8.01
N LEU A 11 5.70 -55.56 -8.28
CA LEU A 11 5.61 -54.33 -7.51
C LEU A 11 5.60 -53.17 -8.50
N GLY A 12 4.40 -52.91 -9.03
CA GLY A 12 4.11 -51.70 -9.75
C GLY A 12 4.37 -50.51 -8.85
N PHE A 13 5.36 -49.70 -9.23
CA PHE A 13 5.54 -48.38 -8.66
C PHE A 13 4.45 -47.49 -9.24
N SER A 14 3.27 -47.53 -8.61
CA SER A 14 2.24 -46.51 -8.79
C SER A 14 2.81 -45.19 -8.27
N PHE A 15 3.49 -44.44 -9.13
CA PHE A 15 3.65 -43.01 -8.94
C PHE A 15 2.25 -42.41 -9.05
N LEU A 16 1.55 -42.33 -7.91
CA LEU A 16 0.55 -41.30 -7.72
C LEU A 16 1.28 -39.96 -7.85
N PHE A 17 1.29 -39.42 -9.07
CA PHE A 17 1.16 -37.98 -9.20
C PHE A 17 -0.18 -37.65 -8.56
N ALA A 18 -0.15 -37.31 -7.27
CA ALA A 18 -1.13 -36.40 -6.76
C ALA A 18 -1.02 -35.19 -7.69
N ALA A 19 -1.97 -35.08 -8.62
CA ALA A 19 -2.36 -33.80 -9.15
C ALA A 19 -2.78 -33.01 -7.91
N GLY A 20 -1.80 -32.36 -7.27
CA GLY A 20 -2.03 -31.35 -6.28
C GLY A 20 -2.93 -30.38 -7.01
N SER A 21 -4.21 -30.42 -6.66
CA SER A 21 -5.20 -29.49 -7.13
C SER A 21 -4.60 -28.12 -6.86
N ILE A 22 -4.09 -27.49 -7.91
CA ILE A 22 -3.89 -26.05 -7.93
C ILE A 22 -5.30 -25.51 -7.82
N ASN A 23 -5.79 -25.44 -6.59
CA ASN A 23 -6.96 -24.68 -6.24
C ASN A 23 -6.63 -23.30 -6.82
N SER A 24 -7.31 -22.97 -7.91
CA SER A 24 -7.33 -21.66 -8.49
C SER A 24 -7.84 -20.75 -7.39
N TRP A 25 -6.90 -20.22 -6.59
CA TRP A 25 -7.16 -19.28 -5.52
C TRP A 25 -7.71 -18.04 -6.21
N SER A 26 -9.04 -17.97 -6.26
CA SER A 26 -9.74 -16.78 -6.66
C SER A 26 -9.51 -15.77 -5.56
N ALA A 27 -8.89 -14.65 -5.90
CA ALA A 27 -8.65 -13.52 -5.02
C ALA A 27 -9.93 -12.98 -4.36
N ASP A 28 -11.11 -13.34 -4.89
CA ASP A 28 -12.40 -12.80 -4.46
C ASP A 28 -13.03 -13.58 -3.29
N ASP A 29 -12.53 -14.78 -2.93
CA ASP A 29 -13.18 -15.64 -1.91
C ASP A 29 -12.68 -15.39 -0.46
N THR A 30 -11.72 -14.48 -0.28
CA THR A 30 -11.17 -14.12 1.05
C THR A 30 -11.84 -12.92 1.74
N GLY A 31 -12.84 -12.26 1.11
CA GLY A 31 -13.94 -11.61 1.85
C GLY A 31 -13.75 -10.21 2.48
N PHE A 32 -12.72 -9.44 2.12
CA PHE A 32 -12.62 -8.03 2.58
C PHE A 32 -13.41 -7.08 1.67
N ASP A 33 -14.30 -6.27 2.26
CA ASP A 33 -15.17 -5.35 1.51
C ASP A 33 -14.59 -3.92 1.48
N PHE A 34 -13.84 -3.60 0.43
CA PHE A 34 -13.26 -2.27 0.21
C PHE A 34 -14.30 -1.15 0.07
N SER A 35 -15.58 -1.45 -0.16
CA SER A 35 -16.64 -0.43 -0.23
C SER A 35 -17.15 0.01 1.13
N ARG A 36 -16.89 -0.78 2.18
CA ARG A 36 -17.43 -0.58 3.53
C ARG A 36 -16.37 -0.43 4.61
N GLU A 37 -15.21 -1.04 4.42
CA GLU A 37 -14.16 -1.12 5.44
C GLU A 37 -13.04 -0.11 5.18
N SER A 38 -12.40 0.34 6.27
CA SER A 38 -11.34 1.33 6.22
C SER A 38 -9.97 0.71 5.91
N PRO A 39 -8.97 1.52 5.51
CA PRO A 39 -7.60 1.03 5.33
C PRO A 39 -6.98 0.40 6.58
N THR A 40 -7.36 0.87 7.78
CA THR A 40 -6.88 0.28 9.04
C THR A 40 -7.55 -1.06 9.32
N ASP A 41 -8.84 -1.20 8.99
CA ASP A 41 -9.55 -2.49 9.07
C ASP A 41 -8.90 -3.53 8.15
N PHE A 42 -8.43 -3.08 6.97
CA PHE A 42 -7.68 -3.93 6.06
C PHE A 42 -6.38 -4.43 6.68
N LEU A 43 -5.59 -3.57 7.33
CA LEU A 43 -4.38 -4.00 8.03
C LEU A 43 -4.68 -5.01 9.15
N ILE A 44 -5.75 -4.81 9.90
CA ILE A 44 -6.22 -5.75 10.93
C ILE A 44 -6.60 -7.09 10.28
N PHE A 45 -7.30 -7.05 9.15
CA PHE A 45 -7.65 -8.25 8.38
C PHE A 45 -6.40 -8.99 7.89
N LEU A 46 -5.40 -8.27 7.36
CA LEU A 46 -4.13 -8.86 6.90
C LEU A 46 -3.38 -9.55 8.04
N GLN A 47 -3.36 -8.92 9.21
CA GLN A 47 -2.72 -9.44 10.41
C GLN A 47 -3.42 -10.70 10.94
N LYS A 48 -4.75 -10.68 11.06
CA LYS A 48 -5.54 -11.83 11.52
C LYS A 48 -5.33 -13.07 10.67
N ASN A 49 -5.08 -12.87 9.37
CA ASN A 49 -4.91 -13.95 8.40
C ASN A 49 -3.44 -14.19 8.01
N LYS A 50 -2.46 -13.73 8.81
CA LYS A 50 -1.01 -13.83 8.53
C LYS A 50 -0.48 -15.21 8.10
N ASN A 51 -1.18 -16.28 8.45
CA ASN A 51 -0.82 -17.65 8.06
C ASN A 51 -1.01 -17.95 6.57
N GLN A 52 -1.89 -17.21 5.87
CA GLN A 52 -2.10 -17.33 4.42
C GLN A 52 -0.97 -16.68 3.61
N LYS A 53 -0.12 -15.87 4.26
CA LYS A 53 1.08 -15.19 3.74
C LYS A 53 0.84 -14.13 2.65
N ILE A 54 -0.13 -14.29 1.76
CA ILE A 54 -0.42 -13.32 0.69
C ILE A 54 -1.92 -13.07 0.58
N TYR A 55 -2.29 -11.81 0.41
CA TYR A 55 -3.60 -11.39 -0.06
C TYR A 55 -3.51 -10.86 -1.50
N PHE A 56 -4.31 -11.42 -2.39
CA PHE A 56 -4.37 -10.99 -3.78
C PHE A 56 -5.49 -9.98 -3.99
N ILE A 57 -5.16 -8.89 -4.67
CA ILE A 57 -6.14 -7.92 -5.18
C ILE A 57 -6.32 -8.16 -6.67
N ARG A 58 -7.58 -8.30 -7.09
CA ARG A 58 -7.92 -8.57 -8.49
C ARG A 58 -7.67 -7.35 -9.38
N GLU A 59 -8.12 -6.18 -8.94
CA GLU A 59 -7.98 -4.91 -9.64
C GLU A 59 -7.75 -3.76 -8.66
N PRO A 60 -6.99 -2.70 -9.04
CA PRO A 60 -6.79 -1.55 -8.17
C PRO A 60 -8.10 -0.83 -7.84
N VAL A 61 -8.28 -0.48 -6.57
CA VAL A 61 -9.39 0.31 -6.06
C VAL A 61 -8.99 1.79 -6.07
N VAL A 62 -9.82 2.64 -6.68
CA VAL A 62 -9.55 4.07 -6.86
C VAL A 62 -10.25 4.89 -5.77
N ASN A 63 -9.60 5.94 -5.27
CA ASN A 63 -10.15 6.88 -4.26
C ASN A 63 -10.63 6.23 -2.94
N TRP A 64 -10.18 5.03 -2.61
CA TRP A 64 -10.56 4.36 -1.36
C TRP A 64 -9.84 4.97 -0.13
N LEU A 65 -8.62 5.45 -0.32
CA LEU A 65 -7.87 6.18 0.72
C LEU A 65 -8.10 7.69 0.60
N ASN A 66 -8.19 8.38 1.73
CA ASN A 66 -8.32 9.83 1.84
C ASN A 66 -7.40 10.38 2.94
N ASP A 67 -7.32 11.70 3.06
CA ASP A 67 -6.46 12.41 4.01
C ASP A 67 -6.67 12.01 5.47
N GLU A 68 -7.89 11.64 5.86
CA GLU A 68 -8.24 11.29 7.25
C GLU A 68 -7.63 9.96 7.69
N HIS A 69 -7.35 9.07 6.74
CA HIS A 69 -6.73 7.77 7.02
C HIS A 69 -5.21 7.87 7.24
N ILE A 70 -4.56 8.90 6.70
CA ILE A 70 -3.09 8.98 6.66
C ILE A 70 -2.45 9.05 8.05
N PRO A 71 -2.95 9.83 9.03
CA PRO A 71 -2.35 9.86 10.37
C PRO A 71 -2.22 8.47 11.00
N ALA A 72 -3.29 7.66 10.96
CA ALA A 72 -3.28 6.32 11.54
C ALA A 72 -2.29 5.38 10.82
N LEU A 73 -2.16 5.51 9.50
CA LEU A 73 -1.19 4.72 8.73
C LEU A 73 0.26 5.15 9.02
N ILE A 74 0.51 6.44 9.24
CA ILE A 74 1.82 6.97 9.61
C ILE A 74 2.26 6.40 10.97
N ASP A 75 1.35 6.33 11.94
CA ASP A 75 1.63 5.80 13.28
C ASP A 75 1.99 4.30 13.25
N LEU A 76 1.55 3.57 12.22
CA LEU A 76 1.80 2.14 12.06
C LEU A 76 3.11 1.81 11.33
N LEU A 77 3.83 2.77 10.76
CA LEU A 77 5.03 2.53 9.93
C LEU A 77 6.13 1.71 10.61
N ASP A 78 6.26 1.83 11.93
CA ASP A 78 7.27 1.12 12.71
C ASP A 78 6.84 -0.29 13.15
N SER A 79 5.57 -0.66 12.94
CA SER A 79 5.05 -1.95 13.37
C SER A 79 5.78 -3.11 12.69
N GLN A 80 6.34 -3.99 13.53
CA GLN A 80 6.99 -5.24 13.13
C GLN A 80 6.05 -6.45 13.23
N GLU A 81 4.77 -6.21 13.52
CA GLU A 81 3.79 -7.30 13.64
C GLU A 81 3.59 -7.97 12.28
N GLU A 82 3.73 -9.29 12.25
CA GLU A 82 3.59 -10.07 11.01
C GLU A 82 2.16 -10.02 10.46
N CYS A 83 2.04 -9.86 9.15
CA CYS A 83 0.78 -9.92 8.42
C CYS A 83 0.97 -10.55 7.03
N MET A 84 -0.12 -10.71 6.28
CA MET A 84 -0.04 -11.05 4.86
C MET A 84 0.60 -9.92 4.05
N SER A 85 1.38 -10.26 3.03
CA SER A 85 1.77 -9.32 1.99
C SER A 85 0.60 -9.08 1.03
N VAL A 86 0.53 -7.90 0.43
CA VAL A 86 -0.47 -7.60 -0.61
C VAL A 86 0.17 -7.68 -2.00
N ALA A 87 -0.51 -8.29 -2.97
CA ALA A 87 -0.10 -8.29 -4.36
C ALA A 87 -1.30 -8.19 -5.32
N LEU A 88 -1.10 -7.54 -6.47
CA LEU A 88 -2.03 -7.67 -7.58
C LEU A 88 -1.93 -9.07 -8.17
N ARG A 89 -3.06 -9.64 -8.59
CA ARG A 89 -3.12 -10.98 -9.21
C ARG A 89 -2.24 -11.09 -10.47
N ALA A 90 -2.00 -9.97 -11.15
CA ALA A 90 -1.13 -9.89 -12.32
C ALA A 90 0.38 -9.87 -11.98
N SER A 91 0.76 -9.85 -10.70
CA SER A 91 2.16 -9.81 -10.30
C SER A 91 2.87 -11.13 -10.58
N SER A 92 4.03 -11.05 -11.23
CA SER A 92 4.95 -12.18 -11.40
C SER A 92 5.97 -12.32 -10.27
N MET A 93 6.10 -11.31 -9.40
CA MET A 93 7.04 -11.30 -8.27
C MET A 93 6.26 -11.05 -6.98
N ILE A 94 6.13 -12.10 -6.18
CA ILE A 94 5.28 -12.09 -4.99
C ILE A 94 6.16 -12.33 -3.77
N GLN A 95 6.19 -11.34 -2.87
CA GLN A 95 6.78 -11.49 -1.56
C GLN A 95 5.85 -12.33 -0.68
N MET A 96 6.39 -13.28 0.09
CA MET A 96 5.63 -14.10 1.02
C MET A 96 5.64 -13.48 2.42
N GLY A 97 4.50 -12.99 2.88
CA GLY A 97 4.38 -12.36 4.20
C GLY A 97 5.01 -10.96 4.26
N SER A 98 4.58 -10.20 5.27
CA SER A 98 5.00 -8.82 5.48
C SER A 98 4.84 -8.42 6.94
N THR A 99 5.04 -7.13 7.23
CA THR A 99 4.71 -6.52 8.53
C THR A 99 3.64 -5.47 8.34
N VAL A 100 2.87 -5.20 9.40
CA VAL A 100 1.84 -4.16 9.39
C VAL A 100 2.43 -2.80 8.96
N GLY A 101 3.66 -2.47 9.38
CA GLY A 101 4.32 -1.24 8.97
C GLY A 101 4.66 -1.17 7.48
N ASN A 102 5.07 -2.28 6.87
CA ASN A 102 5.33 -2.33 5.42
C ASN A 102 4.03 -2.19 4.62
N GLU A 103 2.94 -2.84 5.05
CA GLU A 103 1.64 -2.72 4.36
C GLU A 103 0.99 -1.34 4.57
N ALA A 104 1.17 -0.72 5.74
CA ALA A 104 0.75 0.65 5.99
C ALA A 104 1.44 1.63 5.03
N ALA A 105 2.74 1.47 4.81
CA ALA A 105 3.48 2.24 3.84
C ALA A 105 3.04 1.98 2.39
N PHE A 106 2.66 0.73 2.08
CA PHE A 106 2.12 0.37 0.76
C PHE A 106 0.77 1.05 0.50
N LEU A 107 -0.09 1.10 1.51
CA LEU A 107 -1.34 1.87 1.49
C LEU A 107 -1.09 3.37 1.26
N ILE A 108 -0.15 3.97 1.98
CA ILE A 108 0.23 5.38 1.80
C ILE A 108 0.74 5.64 0.37
N THR A 109 1.52 4.71 -0.18
CA THR A 109 1.96 4.77 -1.57
C THR A 109 0.77 4.74 -2.53
N GLY A 110 -0.22 3.88 -2.25
CA GLY A 110 -1.50 3.85 -2.97
C GLY A 110 -2.26 5.18 -2.93
N TYR A 111 -2.36 5.78 -1.75
CA TYR A 111 -2.95 7.10 -1.57
C TYR A 111 -2.24 8.18 -2.40
N ARG A 112 -0.90 8.24 -2.36
CA ARG A 112 -0.10 9.18 -3.15
C ARG A 112 -0.37 9.05 -4.66
N ALA A 113 -0.71 7.84 -5.13
CA ALA A 113 -1.01 7.54 -6.53
C ALA A 113 -2.52 7.65 -6.89
N GLY A 114 -3.40 7.87 -5.92
CA GLY A 114 -4.86 7.89 -6.10
C GLY A 114 -5.52 6.52 -6.33
N LYS A 115 -4.78 5.43 -6.20
CA LYS A 115 -5.29 4.05 -6.37
C LYS A 115 -4.49 3.05 -5.54
N PHE A 116 -5.14 2.00 -5.05
CA PHE A 116 -4.50 0.94 -4.28
C PHE A 116 -4.82 -0.44 -4.85
N PRO A 117 -3.82 -1.32 -5.06
CA PRO A 117 -2.39 -1.06 -5.02
C PRO A 117 -1.87 -0.09 -6.09
N ALA A 118 -0.82 0.68 -5.77
CA ALA A 118 -0.11 1.49 -6.76
C ALA A 118 0.87 0.65 -7.60
N ASN A 119 1.56 -0.29 -6.97
CA ASN A 119 2.51 -1.22 -7.60
C ASN A 119 1.94 -2.65 -7.61
N LEU A 120 2.58 -3.54 -8.37
CA LEU A 120 2.14 -4.94 -8.51
C LEU A 120 2.22 -5.75 -7.21
N SER A 121 3.10 -5.38 -6.28
CA SER A 121 3.20 -6.04 -4.98
C SER A 121 3.78 -5.10 -3.93
N SER A 122 3.45 -5.41 -2.68
CA SER A 122 4.11 -4.88 -1.49
C SER A 122 5.58 -5.32 -1.47
N ARG A 123 6.42 -4.51 -0.83
CA ARG A 123 7.85 -4.78 -0.63
C ARG A 123 8.24 -4.50 0.80
N THR A 124 9.27 -5.17 1.27
CA THR A 124 9.98 -4.75 2.48
C THR A 124 10.60 -3.36 2.26
N LEU A 125 10.40 -2.47 3.24
CA LEU A 125 10.94 -1.12 3.22
C LEU A 125 12.13 -1.00 4.16
N SER A 126 13.10 -0.18 3.78
CA SER A 126 14.16 0.24 4.69
C SER A 126 13.65 1.35 5.62
N GLU A 127 14.43 1.67 6.65
CA GLU A 127 14.08 2.80 7.53
C GLU A 127 14.19 4.15 6.80
N GLU A 128 15.06 4.26 5.79
CA GLU A 128 15.11 5.43 4.92
C GLU A 128 13.81 5.62 4.13
N ASP A 129 13.27 4.54 3.55
CA ASP A 129 11.98 4.58 2.84
C ASP A 129 10.85 5.09 3.76
N LYS A 130 10.78 4.58 5.00
CA LYS A 130 9.77 5.02 5.98
C LYS A 130 9.97 6.47 6.41
N ASN A 131 11.23 6.90 6.58
CA ASN A 131 11.55 8.28 6.90
C ASN A 131 11.17 9.25 5.78
N GLU A 132 11.29 8.85 4.51
CA GLU A 132 10.79 9.62 3.37
C GLU A 132 9.28 9.84 3.48
N ILE A 133 8.51 8.78 3.80
CA ILE A 133 7.06 8.86 3.97
C ILE A 133 6.70 9.84 5.11
N ARG A 134 7.39 9.76 6.25
CA ARG A 134 7.18 10.70 7.37
C ARG A 134 7.51 12.14 6.99
N ALA A 135 8.58 12.35 6.23
CA ALA A 135 8.99 13.68 5.79
C ALA A 135 7.95 14.29 4.84
N TRP A 136 7.47 13.51 3.87
CA TRP A 136 6.38 13.88 2.98
C TRP A 136 5.11 14.26 3.74
N TRP A 137 4.72 13.49 4.76
CA TRP A 137 3.54 13.80 5.55
C TRP A 137 3.67 15.14 6.30
N ARG A 138 4.85 15.40 6.90
CA ARG A 138 5.16 16.68 7.56
C ARG A 138 5.07 17.88 6.61
N GLU A 139 5.50 17.71 5.36
CA GLU A 139 5.41 18.75 4.33
C GLU A 139 3.95 19.09 4.02
N ILE A 140 3.10 18.09 3.81
CA ILE A 140 1.65 18.29 3.56
C ILE A 140 0.98 19.01 4.73
N GLN A 141 1.25 18.59 5.96
CA GLN A 141 0.72 19.26 7.15
C GLN A 141 1.12 20.73 7.20
N THR A 142 2.38 21.03 6.91
CA THR A 142 2.90 22.41 6.88
C THR A 142 2.22 23.23 5.80
N ASN A 143 2.11 22.73 4.58
CA ASN A 143 1.44 23.41 3.47
C ASN A 143 -0.05 23.68 3.75
N ASN A 144 -0.74 22.72 4.36
CA ASN A 144 -2.13 22.88 4.77
C ASN A 144 -2.31 23.94 5.86
N THR A 145 -1.40 24.01 6.84
CA THR A 145 -1.44 25.08 7.86
C THR A 145 -1.17 26.46 7.26
N PHE A 146 -0.23 26.58 6.32
CA PHE A 146 0.03 27.85 5.63
C PHE A 146 -1.19 28.32 4.82
N LYS A 147 -1.80 27.42 4.05
CA LYS A 147 -3.02 27.71 3.28
C LYS A 147 -4.15 28.23 4.18
N ARG A 148 -4.40 27.59 5.33
CA ARG A 148 -5.41 28.03 6.31
C ARG A 148 -5.12 29.40 6.93
N ARG A 149 -3.84 29.73 7.18
CA ARG A 149 -3.44 31.05 7.71
C ARG A 149 -3.62 32.15 6.66
N SER A 150 -3.29 31.87 5.40
CA SER A 150 -3.43 32.85 4.30
C SER A 150 -4.88 33.24 4.02
N THR A 151 -5.84 32.31 4.14
CA THR A 151 -7.26 32.59 3.95
C THR A 151 -7.90 33.34 5.12
N HIS A 152 -7.37 33.21 6.34
CA HIS A 152 -7.82 33.99 7.50
C HIS A 152 -7.27 35.43 7.53
N HIS A 153 -6.19 35.74 6.83
CA HIS A 153 -5.63 37.10 6.78
C HIS A 153 -6.29 38.00 5.73
N TYR A 154 -7.18 37.47 4.89
CA TYR A 154 -7.85 38.24 3.84
C TYR A 154 -9.22 38.84 4.23
N TYR A 155 -9.74 38.53 5.43
CA TYR A 155 -11.04 39.02 5.92
C TYR A 155 -10.96 39.99 7.12
N ALA A 156 -9.76 40.36 7.57
CA ALA A 156 -9.58 41.22 8.74
C ALA A 156 -9.00 42.63 8.44
N ASP A 157 -8.91 43.05 7.17
CA ASP A 157 -8.44 44.41 6.84
C ASP A 157 -9.14 44.99 5.59
N SER A 158 -10.47 45.05 5.60
CA SER A 158 -11.28 45.69 4.55
C SER A 158 -11.46 47.21 4.74
N HIS A 159 -10.65 47.86 5.58
CA HIS A 159 -10.74 49.32 5.80
C HIS A 159 -9.39 50.07 5.70
N ARG A 160 -8.49 49.63 4.82
CA ARG A 160 -7.39 50.49 4.36
C ARG A 160 -7.40 50.63 2.85
N PRO A 161 -7.59 51.84 2.29
CA PRO A 161 -7.48 52.06 0.87
C PRO A 161 -6.03 51.79 0.44
N TRP A 162 -5.88 50.86 -0.51
CA TRP A 162 -4.61 50.50 -1.12
C TRP A 162 -3.95 51.74 -1.74
N LYS A 163 -2.83 52.20 -1.17
CA LYS A 163 -1.90 53.09 -1.86
C LYS A 163 -0.99 52.23 -2.73
N TYR A 164 -1.17 52.34 -4.05
CA TYR A 164 -0.20 51.80 -5.00
C TYR A 164 1.16 52.48 -4.80
N PRO A 165 2.29 51.74 -4.74
CA PRO A 165 3.60 52.34 -4.85
C PRO A 165 3.80 52.83 -6.30
N SER A 166 4.09 54.12 -6.43
CA SER A 166 4.47 54.74 -7.70
C SER A 166 5.87 54.27 -8.10
N PHE A 167 5.96 53.60 -9.25
CA PHE A 167 7.25 53.26 -9.85
C PHE A 167 7.96 54.53 -10.37
N PRO A 168 9.26 54.73 -10.09
CA PRO A 168 10.02 55.79 -10.72
C PRO A 168 10.26 55.45 -12.20
N ARG A 169 9.77 56.33 -13.08
CA ARG A 169 10.03 56.31 -14.52
C ARG A 169 11.46 56.81 -14.75
N THR A 170 12.42 55.90 -14.91
CA THR A 170 13.76 56.28 -15.37
C THR A 170 13.72 56.66 -16.84
N LEU A 171 14.16 57.89 -17.10
CA LEU A 171 14.40 58.50 -18.39
C LEU A 171 15.53 57.76 -19.12
N ALA A 172 15.26 57.24 -20.32
CA ALA A 172 16.28 56.93 -21.30
C ALA A 172 16.60 58.21 -22.08
N LYS A 173 17.83 58.71 -21.91
CA LYS A 173 18.53 59.62 -22.83
C LYS A 173 19.85 58.94 -23.17
N GLU A 174 19.96 58.49 -24.41
CA GLU A 174 21.02 58.69 -25.41
C GLU A 174 21.00 57.57 -26.44
#